data_AF-H1W3G9-F1
#
_entry.id   AF-H1W3G9-F1
#
_cell.length_a   1.000
_cell.length_b   1.000
_cell.length_c   1.000
_cell.angle_alpha   90.00
_cell.angle_beta   90.00
_cell.angle_gamma   90.00
#
_symmetry.space_group_name_H-M   'P 1'
#
loop_
_entity.id
_entity.type
_entity.pdbx_description
1 polymer ?
#
loop_
_entity_poly.entity_id
_entity_poly.type
_entity_poly.pdbx_seq_one_letter_code
_entity_poly.pdbx_strand_id
1 'polypeptide(L)'
;MSAPKQDAWVGHLGPAGFDLRSDTMTTPTASMLAAIQSCSLLDDVFVEDPTTIELESHVAELAGKEAALLVLSGTMGNQLALRSLLTQPPYSVLCDHRAHIIKYEAGGFVHSFCLS
;
A
#
# COMPACT_ATOMS: atom_id res chain seq x y z
N MET A 1 2.76 -21.60 31.41
CA MET A 1 1.70 -21.84 30.42
C MET A 1 1.55 -20.54 29.63
N SER A 2 2.05 -20.49 28.40
CA SER A 2 1.95 -19.31 27.53
C SER A 2 0.50 -19.11 27.14
N ALA A 3 -0.03 -17.90 27.29
CA ALA A 3 -1.39 -17.57 26.87
C ALA A 3 -1.55 -17.84 25.37
N PRO A 4 -2.67 -18.41 24.91
CA PRO A 4 -2.90 -18.61 23.48
C PRO A 4 -2.84 -17.25 22.79
N LYS A 5 -2.00 -17.13 21.74
CA LYS A 5 -2.01 -15.98 20.83
C LYS A 5 -3.46 -15.81 20.36
N GLN A 6 -4.09 -14.70 20.72
CA GLN A 6 -5.37 -14.34 20.12
C GLN A 6 -5.07 -14.05 18.66
N ASP A 7 -5.34 -15.00 17.78
CA ASP A 7 -5.22 -14.78 16.35
C ASP A 7 -6.19 -13.65 15.99
N ALA A 8 -5.69 -12.57 15.39
CA ALA A 8 -6.50 -11.42 14.99
C ALA A 8 -7.54 -11.78 13.89
N TRP A 9 -7.52 -13.01 13.41
CA TRP A 9 -8.34 -13.49 12.31
C TRP A 9 -9.73 -13.93 12.80
N VAL A 10 -10.75 -13.16 12.43
CA VAL A 10 -12.16 -13.39 12.81
C VAL A 10 -12.84 -14.47 11.93
N GLY A 11 -12.16 -14.95 10.89
CA GLY A 11 -12.66 -15.96 9.97
C GLY A 11 -13.92 -15.54 9.19
N HIS A 12 -14.75 -16.51 8.84
CA HIS A 12 -15.99 -16.30 8.07
C HIS A 12 -17.09 -15.55 8.84
N LEU A 13 -16.89 -15.30 10.14
CA LEU A 13 -17.82 -14.55 10.99
C LEU A 13 -17.66 -13.03 10.87
N GLY A 14 -16.58 -12.57 10.22
CA GLY A 14 -16.38 -11.15 9.94
C GLY A 14 -17.33 -10.61 8.86
N PRO A 15 -17.56 -9.29 8.80
CA PRO A 15 -18.44 -8.68 7.80
C PRO A 15 -18.05 -8.99 6.35
N ALA A 16 -16.77 -9.27 6.10
CA ALA A 16 -16.24 -9.66 4.79
C ALA A 16 -16.10 -11.19 4.59
N GLY A 17 -16.53 -12.02 5.55
CA GLY A 17 -16.22 -13.45 5.61
C GLY A 17 -16.73 -14.31 4.44
N PHE A 18 -17.73 -13.82 3.70
CA PHE A 18 -18.28 -14.46 2.51
C PHE A 18 -18.24 -13.56 1.26
N ASP A 19 -17.51 -12.44 1.31
CA ASP A 19 -17.35 -11.54 0.17
C ASP A 19 -16.13 -11.96 -0.66
N LEU A 20 -16.37 -12.72 -1.73
CA LEU A 20 -15.33 -13.25 -2.61
C LEU A 20 -15.05 -12.37 -3.83
N ARG A 21 -15.56 -11.14 -3.86
CA ARG A 21 -15.38 -10.24 -5.01
C ARG A 21 -13.96 -9.71 -5.14
N SER A 22 -13.32 -9.41 -4.01
CA SER A 22 -11.98 -8.84 -3.94
C SER A 22 -11.45 -8.92 -2.51
N ASP A 23 -10.13 -9.07 -2.37
CA ASP A 23 -9.43 -8.94 -1.08
C ASP A 23 -9.50 -7.50 -0.52
N THR A 24 -9.75 -6.50 -1.36
CA THR A 24 -10.00 -5.12 -0.93
C THR A 24 -11.27 -4.96 -0.07
N MET A 25 -12.12 -5.98 0.02
CA MET A 25 -13.33 -5.97 0.85
C MET A 25 -13.05 -6.31 2.32
N THR A 26 -11.81 -6.63 2.68
CA THR A 26 -11.42 -6.93 4.07
C THR A 26 -11.81 -5.79 5.02
N THR A 27 -12.35 -6.15 6.18
CA THR A 27 -12.72 -5.20 7.24
C THR A 27 -11.68 -5.21 8.36
N PRO A 28 -11.37 -4.06 8.98
CA PRO A 28 -10.39 -3.98 10.07
C PRO A 28 -10.83 -4.83 11.27
N THR A 29 -9.87 -5.51 11.88
CA THR A 29 -10.10 -6.34 13.08
C THR A 29 -10.21 -5.45 14.32
N ALA A 30 -10.75 -5.97 15.42
CA ALA A 30 -10.85 -5.21 16.68
C ALA A 30 -9.48 -4.74 17.20
N SER A 31 -8.43 -5.56 17.03
CA SER A 31 -7.05 -5.18 17.39
C SER A 31 -6.52 -4.05 16.51
N MET A 32 -6.83 -4.07 15.20
CA MET A 32 -6.45 -3.00 14.28
C MET A 32 -7.18 -1.69 14.62
N LEU A 33 -8.48 -1.75 14.97
CA LEU A 33 -9.22 -0.58 15.41
C LEU A 33 -8.67 0.02 16.71
N ALA A 34 -8.28 -0.84 17.67
CA ALA A 34 -7.62 -0.37 18.89
C ALA A 34 -6.27 0.30 18.61
N ALA A 35 -5.48 -0.24 17.67
CA ALA A 35 -4.22 0.35 17.25
C ALA A 35 -4.42 1.73 16.59
N ILE A 36 -5.42 1.85 15.70
CA ILE A 36 -5.81 3.14 15.08
C ILE A 36 -6.25 4.14 16.14
N GLN A 37 -6.99 3.71 17.17
CA GLN A 37 -7.39 4.61 18.25
C GLN A 37 -6.19 5.14 19.07
N SER A 38 -5.12 4.36 19.18
CA SER A 38 -3.93 4.73 19.94
C SER A 38 -2.84 5.44 19.12
N CYS A 39 -3.01 5.55 17.81
CA CYS A 39 -1.98 6.13 16.95
C CYS A 39 -1.86 7.65 17.17
N SER A 40 -0.67 8.18 16.90
CA SER A 40 -0.51 9.61 16.72
C SER A 40 -1.23 10.05 15.42
N LEU A 41 -1.77 11.27 15.43
CA LEU A 41 -2.46 11.89 14.30
C LEU A 41 -1.86 13.29 14.07
N LEU A 42 -0.53 13.35 14.05
CA LEU A 42 0.21 14.60 13.88
C LEU A 42 0.46 14.87 12.38
N ASP A 43 1.14 15.98 12.08
CA ASP A 43 1.35 16.42 10.70
C ASP A 43 2.46 15.60 10.02
N ASP A 44 2.09 14.86 8.99
CA ASP A 44 3.01 14.08 8.17
C ASP A 44 3.88 14.94 7.23
N VAL A 45 3.39 16.11 6.79
CA VAL A 45 4.15 17.00 5.88
C VAL A 45 5.41 17.54 6.57
N PHE A 46 5.31 17.80 7.88
CA PHE A 46 6.45 18.21 8.70
C PHE A 46 7.19 17.04 9.35
N VAL A 47 6.80 15.79 9.05
CA VAL A 47 7.40 14.57 9.61
C VAL A 47 7.31 14.58 11.15
N GLU A 48 6.17 15.03 11.67
CA GLU A 48 5.92 15.12 13.11
C GLU A 48 5.13 13.91 13.64
N ASP A 49 4.68 13.02 12.75
CA ASP A 49 3.88 11.87 13.12
C ASP A 49 4.73 10.61 13.39
N PRO A 50 4.96 10.23 14.67
CA PRO A 50 5.81 9.09 14.99
C PRO A 50 5.23 7.76 14.50
N THR A 51 3.90 7.61 14.45
CA THR A 51 3.27 6.37 13.94
C THR A 51 3.63 6.16 12.47
N THR A 52 3.56 7.22 11.65
CA THR A 52 3.91 7.12 10.23
C THR A 52 5.40 6.81 10.05
N ILE A 53 6.29 7.47 10.80
CA ILE A 53 7.74 7.22 10.74
C ILE A 53 8.08 5.78 11.15
N GLU A 54 7.46 5.26 12.21
CA GLU A 54 7.67 3.89 12.67
C GLU A 54 7.21 2.87 11.61
N LEU A 55 6.07 3.12 10.97
CA LEU A 55 5.57 2.27 9.89
C LEU A 55 6.51 2.27 8.69
N GLU A 56 6.94 3.44 8.23
CA GLU A 56 7.86 3.57 7.10
C GLU A 56 9.21 2.92 7.39
N SER A 57 9.78 3.15 8.58
CA SER A 57 11.04 2.54 9.01
C SER A 57 10.92 1.03 9.06
N HIS A 58 9.83 0.51 9.63
CA HIS A 58 9.58 -0.92 9.68
C HIS A 58 9.46 -1.55 8.28
N VAL A 59 8.75 -0.90 7.36
CA VAL A 59 8.59 -1.39 5.98
C VAL A 59 9.91 -1.30 5.21
N ALA A 60 10.70 -0.25 5.42
CA ALA A 60 12.03 -0.09 4.82
C ALA A 60 12.97 -1.23 5.25
N GLU A 61 13.00 -1.55 6.55
CA GLU A 61 13.76 -2.67 7.08
C GLU A 61 13.28 -4.02 6.51
N LEU A 62 11.97 -4.26 6.47
CA LEU A 62 11.39 -5.48 5.91
C LEU A 62 11.72 -5.68 4.43
N ALA A 63 11.70 -4.60 3.64
CA ALA A 63 12.00 -4.63 2.22
C ALA A 63 13.51 -4.57 1.91
N GLY A 64 14.36 -4.34 2.92
CA GLY A 64 15.80 -4.11 2.75
C GLY A 64 16.11 -2.87 1.91
N LYS A 65 15.35 -1.80 2.10
CA LYS A 65 15.49 -0.51 1.39
C LYS A 65 15.92 0.58 2.36
N GLU A 66 16.51 1.64 1.81
CA GLU A 66 17.01 2.78 2.61
C GLU A 66 15.87 3.61 3.22
N ALA A 67 14.72 3.67 2.55
CA ALA A 67 13.53 4.40 2.99
C ALA A 67 12.26 3.76 2.41
N ALA A 68 11.12 4.04 3.04
CA ALA A 68 9.79 3.76 2.54
C ALA A 68 8.93 5.03 2.66
N LEU A 69 7.81 5.07 1.94
CA LEU A 69 6.86 6.19 1.97
C LEU A 69 5.44 5.64 2.06
N LEU A 70 4.66 6.11 3.03
CA LEU A 70 3.24 5.80 3.13
C LEU A 70 2.48 6.62 2.08
N VAL A 71 1.69 5.92 1.25
CA VAL A 71 0.85 6.55 0.22
C VAL A 71 -0.59 6.11 0.37
N LEU A 72 -1.53 6.99 0.01
CA LEU A 72 -2.96 6.76 0.21
C LEU A 72 -3.53 5.61 -0.66
N SER A 73 -2.82 5.20 -1.71
CA SER A 73 -3.23 4.08 -2.58
C SER A 73 -2.06 3.46 -3.33
N GLY A 74 -2.21 2.20 -3.74
CA GLY A 74 -1.23 1.52 -4.60
C GLY A 74 -1.00 2.24 -5.93
N THR A 75 -2.05 2.81 -6.53
CA THR A 75 -1.95 3.63 -7.75
C THR A 75 -1.06 4.84 -7.56
N MET A 76 -1.19 5.54 -6.42
CA MET A 76 -0.33 6.67 -6.10
C MET A 76 1.14 6.25 -5.95
N GLY A 77 1.38 5.14 -5.26
CA GLY A 77 2.72 4.57 -5.11
C GLY A 77 3.38 4.24 -6.45
N ASN A 78 2.66 3.57 -7.35
CA ASN A 78 3.15 3.25 -8.69
C ASN A 78 3.49 4.52 -9.47
N GLN A 79 2.62 5.52 -9.46
CA GLN A 79 2.83 6.77 -10.19
C GLN A 79 4.00 7.60 -9.63
N LEU A 80 4.20 7.64 -8.31
CA LEU A 80 5.36 8.28 -7.69
C LEU A 80 6.65 7.55 -8.04
N ALA A 81 6.67 6.21 -7.95
CA ALA A 81 7.84 5.40 -8.29
C ALA A 81 8.26 5.64 -9.74
N LEU A 82 7.29 5.61 -10.65
CA LEU A 82 7.53 5.84 -12.08
C LEU A 82 8.05 7.27 -12.35
N ARG A 83 7.46 8.30 -11.74
CA ARG A 83 7.95 9.68 -11.89
C ARG A 83 9.33 9.91 -11.27
N SER A 84 9.67 9.19 -10.21
CA SER A 84 10.99 9.29 -9.56
C SER A 84 12.08 8.65 -10.41
N LEU A 85 11.77 7.58 -11.12
CA LEU A 85 12.72 6.87 -11.99
C LEU A 85 12.86 7.49 -13.37
N LEU A 86 11.82 8.13 -13.88
CA LEU A 86 11.78 8.71 -15.22
C LEU A 86 12.14 10.21 -15.20
N THR A 87 13.43 10.54 -15.37
CA THR A 87 13.96 11.90 -15.18
C THR A 87 14.23 12.74 -16.45
N GLN A 88 14.39 12.17 -17.66
CA GLN A 88 14.31 12.92 -18.94
C GLN A 88 13.59 12.22 -20.12
N PRO A 89 12.76 12.93 -20.92
CA PRO A 89 12.09 12.37 -22.09
C PRO A 89 13.06 12.05 -23.25
N PRO A 90 12.70 11.11 -24.17
CA PRO A 90 11.49 10.30 -24.19
C PRO A 90 11.55 9.07 -23.26
N TYR A 91 10.43 8.73 -22.63
CA TYR A 91 10.32 7.55 -21.77
C TYR A 91 9.47 6.46 -22.42
N SER A 92 9.84 5.22 -22.16
CA SER A 92 9.02 4.05 -22.48
C SER A 92 9.20 3.05 -21.36
N VAL A 93 8.07 2.59 -20.80
CA VAL A 93 8.06 1.55 -19.78
C VAL A 93 7.42 0.31 -20.41
N LEU A 94 8.19 -0.77 -20.44
CA LEU A 94 7.71 -2.07 -20.90
C LEU A 94 6.96 -2.74 -19.75
N CYS A 95 5.69 -3.02 -19.97
CA CYS A 95 4.80 -3.67 -19.00
C CYS A 95 3.99 -4.76 -19.71
N ASP A 96 3.56 -5.78 -18.97
CA ASP A 96 2.60 -6.76 -19.46
C ASP A 96 1.26 -6.09 -19.76
N HIS A 97 0.55 -6.56 -20.79
CA HIS A 97 -0.76 -6.01 -21.17
C HIS A 97 -1.82 -6.06 -20.06
N ARG A 98 -1.67 -6.92 -19.03
CA ARG A 98 -2.56 -7.03 -17.87
C ARG A 98 -2.08 -6.21 -16.67
N ALA A 99 -0.95 -5.52 -16.77
CA ALA A 99 -0.42 -4.73 -15.66
C ALA A 99 -1.46 -3.70 -15.19
N HIS A 100 -1.63 -3.61 -13.86
CA HIS A 100 -2.61 -2.74 -13.22
C HIS A 100 -2.41 -1.27 -13.62
N ILE A 101 -1.14 -0.86 -13.76
CA ILE A 101 -0.69 0.45 -14.26
C ILE A 101 -1.31 0.80 -15.62
N ILE A 102 -1.43 -0.17 -16.53
CA ILE A 102 -2.00 0.08 -17.87
C ILE A 102 -3.53 0.07 -17.84
N LYS A 103 -4.13 -0.91 -17.14
CA LYS A 103 -5.55 -1.23 -17.31
C LYS A 103 -6.48 -0.53 -16.32
N TYR A 104 -5.99 -0.19 -15.11
CA TYR A 104 -6.85 0.25 -14.00
C TYR A 104 -6.38 1.56 -13.34
N GLU A 105 -5.27 2.16 -13.80
CA GLU A 105 -4.73 3.43 -13.26
C GLU A 105 -4.97 4.62 -14.20
N ALA A 106 -6.12 4.60 -14.89
CA ALA A 106 -6.64 5.70 -15.72
C ALA A 106 -5.68 6.27 -16.78
N GLY A 107 -4.75 5.46 -17.30
CA GLY A 107 -3.85 5.89 -18.37
C GLY A 107 -2.91 7.03 -17.96
N GLY A 108 -2.54 7.12 -16.67
CA GLY A 108 -1.61 8.12 -16.15
C GLY A 108 -0.19 8.09 -16.77
N PHE A 109 0.01 7.23 -17.77
CA PHE A 109 1.16 7.14 -18.65
C PHE A 109 0.80 7.63 -20.06
N VAL A 110 1.36 8.77 -20.44
CA VAL A 110 1.41 9.18 -21.85
C VAL A 110 2.66 8.51 -22.44
N HIS A 111 2.44 7.52 -23.32
CA HIS A 111 3.43 6.71 -24.05
C HIS A 111 3.95 5.42 -23.35
N SER A 112 3.11 4.39 -23.26
CA SER A 112 3.54 3.01 -23.00
C SER A 112 3.45 2.18 -24.29
N PHE A 113 4.57 1.56 -24.68
CA PHE A 113 4.63 0.63 -25.81
C PHE A 113 4.38 -0.79 -25.27
N CYS A 114 3.22 -1.35 -25.58
CA CYS A 114 2.81 -2.68 -25.17
C CYS A 114 3.18 -3.69 -26.28
N LEU A 115 4.02 -4.68 -25.97
CA LEU A 115 4.29 -5.79 -26.88
C LEU A 115 3.19 -6.85 -26.70
N SER A 116 2.56 -7.23 -27.81
CA SER A 116 1.51 -8.25 -27.92
C SER A 116 2.08 -9.66 -27.79
#